data_AF-A0A143G6J7-F1
#
_entry.id   AF-A0A143G6J7-F1
#
_cell.length_a   1.000
_cell.length_b   1.000
_cell.length_c   1.000
_cell.angle_alpha   90.00
_cell.angle_beta   90.00
_cell.angle_gamma   90.00
#
_symmetry.space_group_name_H-M   'P 1'
#
loop_
_entity.id
_entity.type
_entity.pdbx_description
1 polymer ?
#
loop_
_entity_poly.entity_id
_entity_poly.type
_entity_poly.pdbx_seq_one_letter_code
_entity_poly.pdbx_strand_id
1 'polypeptide(L)'
;MLWACLHYAFYIQQQEVNALMNAEWSELQLDQTEAELKVLQGKTEWLLQVYADESQTPLASFQCNSRLESLCLKLAHQQIEVRRVVLYVARHLPHLDIRAIKLKHIEYVDENQQSQLFQDYYVPPNRSYRNKDEGLLLIFISVLIVIFFIMAFQIYAKRQSTKIIHY
;
A
#
# COMPACT_ATOMS: atom_id res chain seq x y z
N MET A 1 7.96 19.11 -20.14
CA MET A 1 6.85 19.12 -19.16
C MET A 1 6.57 17.72 -18.60
N LEU A 2 6.20 16.73 -19.42
CA LEU A 2 5.89 15.35 -18.97
C LEU A 2 7.05 14.67 -18.21
N TRP A 3 8.28 14.82 -18.73
CA TRP A 3 9.50 14.32 -18.07
C TRP A 3 9.76 14.97 -16.70
N ALA A 4 9.50 16.28 -16.58
CA ALA A 4 9.63 17.00 -15.30
C ALA A 4 8.58 16.52 -14.28
N CYS A 5 7.34 16.27 -14.71
CA CYS A 5 6.30 15.71 -13.84
C CYS A 5 6.66 14.30 -13.36
N LEU A 6 7.22 13.45 -14.24
CA LEU A 6 7.67 12.10 -13.88
C LEU A 6 8.83 12.12 -12.87
N HIS A 7 9.82 12.98 -13.11
CA HIS A 7 10.94 13.14 -12.18
C HIS A 7 10.48 13.68 -10.81
N TYR A 8 9.54 14.61 -10.80
CA TYR A 8 8.98 15.13 -9.56
C TYR A 8 8.20 14.06 -8.79
N ALA A 9 7.38 13.25 -9.48
CA ALA A 9 6.66 12.14 -8.86
C ALA A 9 7.63 11.08 -8.28
N PHE A 10 8.66 10.71 -9.04
CA PHE A 10 9.69 9.77 -8.59
C PHE A 10 10.46 10.32 -7.38
N TYR A 11 10.79 11.61 -7.40
CA TYR A 11 11.49 12.28 -6.30
C TYR A 11 10.67 12.26 -5.01
N ILE A 12 9.37 12.62 -5.07
CA ILE A 12 8.46 12.55 -3.91
C ILE A 12 8.41 11.12 -3.38
N GLN A 13 8.23 10.14 -4.26
CA GLN A 13 8.14 8.74 -3.86
C GLN A 13 9.43 8.24 -3.20
N GLN A 14 10.59 8.65 -3.71
CA GLN A 14 11.87 8.28 -3.12
C GLN A 14 12.08 8.94 -1.75
N GLN A 15 11.61 10.18 -1.55
CA GLN A 15 11.60 10.81 -0.23
C GLN A 15 10.69 10.06 0.74
N GLU A 16 9.50 9.61 0.34
CA GLU A 16 8.61 8.81 1.18
C GLU A 16 9.27 7.49 1.60
N VAL A 17 9.91 6.78 0.66
CA VAL A 17 10.62 5.53 0.95
C VAL A 17 11.76 5.78 1.93
N ASN A 18 12.58 6.79 1.70
CA ASN A 18 13.70 7.12 2.58
C ASN A 18 13.23 7.55 3.98
N ALA A 19 12.13 8.31 4.06
CA ALA A 19 11.53 8.69 5.34
C ALA A 19 11.02 7.47 6.11
N LEU A 20 10.35 6.52 5.45
CA LEU A 20 9.88 5.28 6.08
C LEU A 20 11.01 4.35 6.53
N MET A 21 12.10 4.29 5.76
CA MET A 21 13.28 3.48 6.10
C MET A 21 14.04 4.02 7.30
N ASN A 22 14.10 5.35 7.45
CA ASN A 22 14.81 6.03 8.54
C ASN A 22 13.91 6.42 9.71
N ALA A 23 12.61 6.13 9.65
CA ALA A 23 11.66 6.43 10.70
C ALA A 23 12.04 5.68 11.99
N GLU A 24 11.97 6.37 13.12
CA GLU A 24 12.07 5.74 14.43
C GLU A 24 10.72 5.05 14.73
N TRP A 25 10.76 3.74 15.01
CA TRP A 25 9.54 2.97 15.26
C TRP A 25 9.36 2.78 16.76
N SER A 26 8.17 3.09 17.26
CA SER A 26 7.78 2.78 18.63
C SER A 26 6.68 1.74 18.69
N GLU A 27 6.78 0.87 19.67
CA GLU A 27 5.74 -0.12 19.95
C GLU A 27 4.56 0.54 20.64
N LEU A 28 3.38 0.24 20.11
CA LEU A 28 2.09 0.49 20.74
C LEU A 28 1.46 -0.88 21.00
N GLN A 29 1.29 -1.21 22.26
CA GLN A 29 0.60 -2.42 22.69
C GLN A 29 -0.80 -2.02 23.09
N LEU A 30 -1.79 -2.75 22.57
CA LEU A 30 -3.20 -2.58 22.91
C LEU A 30 -3.69 -3.91 23.45
N ASP A 31 -4.06 -3.93 24.71
CA ASP A 31 -4.64 -5.12 25.35
C ASP A 31 -6.14 -5.24 24.99
N GLN A 32 -6.76 -6.36 25.35
CA GLN A 32 -8.16 -6.69 25.01
C GLN A 32 -9.17 -5.60 25.37
N THR A 33 -8.93 -4.84 26.44
CA THR A 33 -9.83 -3.75 26.85
C THR A 33 -9.64 -2.48 26.02
N GLU A 34 -8.53 -2.36 25.32
CA GLU A 34 -8.10 -1.14 24.62
C GLU A 34 -8.21 -1.27 23.10
N ALA A 35 -8.15 -2.50 22.56
CA ALA A 35 -8.23 -2.78 21.12
C ALA A 35 -9.51 -3.53 20.74
N GLU A 36 -10.24 -2.97 19.78
CA GLU A 36 -11.29 -3.69 19.05
C GLU A 36 -10.81 -3.97 17.63
N LEU A 37 -10.82 -5.26 17.23
CA LEU A 37 -10.54 -5.68 15.85
C LEU A 37 -11.85 -5.93 15.10
N LYS A 38 -12.04 -5.26 13.97
CA LYS A 38 -13.17 -5.49 13.06
C LYS A 38 -12.68 -5.89 11.69
N VAL A 39 -13.32 -6.87 11.09
CA VAL A 39 -13.10 -7.23 9.69
C VAL A 39 -14.25 -6.66 8.87
N LEU A 40 -13.92 -5.76 7.94
CA LEU A 40 -14.86 -5.20 6.99
C LEU A 40 -14.69 -5.87 5.63
N GLN A 41 -15.77 -6.43 5.11
CA GLN A 41 -15.82 -6.91 3.73
C GLN A 41 -16.12 -5.74 2.78
N GLY A 42 -15.09 -5.28 2.07
CA GLY A 42 -15.25 -4.36 0.95
C GLY A 42 -15.75 -5.08 -0.31
N LYS A 43 -16.00 -4.30 -1.38
CA LYS A 43 -16.47 -4.84 -2.67
C LYS A 43 -15.45 -5.77 -3.35
N THR A 44 -14.17 -5.52 -3.13
CA THR A 44 -13.07 -6.25 -3.80
C THR A 44 -12.07 -6.86 -2.83
N GLU A 45 -12.11 -6.47 -1.55
CA GLU A 45 -11.09 -6.83 -0.57
C GLU A 45 -11.65 -6.81 0.85
N TRP A 46 -11.09 -7.68 1.69
CA TRP A 46 -11.38 -7.69 3.11
C TRP A 46 -10.34 -6.83 3.84
N LEU A 47 -10.79 -6.04 4.80
CA LEU A 47 -9.95 -5.12 5.56
C LEU A 47 -10.04 -5.45 7.05
N LEU A 48 -8.91 -5.67 7.69
CA LEU A 48 -8.77 -5.73 9.13
C LEU A 48 -8.56 -4.31 9.67
N GLN A 49 -9.50 -3.83 10.46
CA GLN A 49 -9.44 -2.53 11.11
C GLN A 49 -9.13 -2.69 12.60
N VAL A 50 -8.19 -1.88 13.08
CA VAL A 50 -7.82 -1.81 14.49
C VAL A 50 -8.35 -0.50 15.05
N TYR A 51 -9.17 -0.57 16.08
CA TYR A 51 -9.67 0.58 16.82
C TYR A 51 -8.98 0.63 18.18
N ALA A 52 -8.71 1.84 18.67
CA ALA A 52 -8.24 2.08 20.02
C ALA A 52 -9.33 2.79 20.82
N ASP A 53 -9.60 2.32 22.04
CA ASP A 53 -10.37 3.02 23.08
C ASP A 53 -11.74 3.55 22.60
N GLU A 54 -12.62 2.64 22.15
CA GLU A 54 -13.99 2.93 21.65
C GLU A 54 -14.09 4.02 20.55
N SER A 55 -12.96 4.41 19.95
CA SER A 55 -12.93 5.39 18.87
C SER A 55 -13.77 4.93 17.69
N GLN A 56 -14.54 5.85 17.09
CA GLN A 56 -15.22 5.59 15.82
C GLN A 56 -14.27 5.58 14.63
N THR A 57 -13.06 6.12 14.80
CA THR A 57 -12.04 6.16 13.76
C THR A 57 -11.04 5.03 13.95
N PRO A 58 -10.80 4.19 12.92
CA PRO A 58 -9.83 3.12 13.02
C PRO A 58 -8.43 3.74 13.15
N LEU A 59 -7.67 3.24 14.11
CA LEU A 59 -6.27 3.57 14.28
C LEU A 59 -5.46 3.15 13.04
N ALA A 60 -5.74 1.94 12.53
CA ALA A 60 -5.12 1.42 11.32
C ALA A 60 -6.09 0.52 10.54
N SER A 61 -5.85 0.38 9.24
CA SER A 61 -6.57 -0.54 8.36
C SER A 61 -5.58 -1.33 7.52
N PHE A 62 -5.69 -2.65 7.57
CA PHE A 62 -4.79 -3.60 6.94
C PHE A 62 -5.57 -4.45 5.94
N GLN A 63 -5.01 -4.71 4.76
CA GLN A 63 -5.68 -5.56 3.77
C GLN A 63 -5.46 -7.04 4.16
N CYS A 64 -6.54 -7.82 4.19
CA CYS A 64 -6.49 -9.26 4.44
C CYS A 64 -5.98 -9.98 3.17
N ASN A 65 -4.69 -9.86 2.91
CA ASN A 65 -4.01 -10.59 1.84
C ASN A 65 -3.72 -12.03 2.28
N SER A 66 -3.06 -12.83 1.43
CA SER A 66 -2.73 -14.23 1.70
C SER A 66 -2.01 -14.51 3.03
N ARG A 67 -1.36 -13.51 3.64
CA ARG A 67 -0.71 -13.66 4.96
C ARG A 67 -1.68 -13.45 6.13
N LEU A 68 -2.60 -12.49 5.99
CA LEU A 68 -3.58 -12.13 7.02
C LEU A 68 -4.93 -12.84 6.85
N GLU A 69 -5.17 -13.47 5.70
CA GLU A 69 -6.45 -14.05 5.29
C GLU A 69 -7.01 -15.03 6.34
N SER A 70 -6.20 -15.99 6.80
CA SER A 70 -6.65 -16.96 7.79
C SER A 70 -7.08 -16.31 9.11
N LEU A 71 -6.33 -15.29 9.57
CA LEU A 71 -6.67 -14.54 10.77
C LEU A 71 -7.95 -13.73 10.58
N CYS A 72 -8.09 -13.05 9.44
CA CYS A 72 -9.28 -12.27 9.12
C CYS A 72 -10.54 -13.14 9.03
N LEU A 73 -10.43 -14.34 8.43
CA LEU A 73 -11.55 -15.29 8.37
C LEU A 73 -11.96 -15.74 9.77
N LYS A 74 -10.99 -16.14 10.60
CA LYS A 74 -11.24 -16.54 11.99
C LYS A 74 -11.89 -15.42 12.81
N LEU A 75 -11.44 -14.18 12.65
CA LEU A 75 -12.04 -13.00 13.29
C LEU A 75 -13.46 -12.73 12.79
N ALA A 76 -13.69 -12.77 11.47
CA ALA A 76 -14.99 -12.52 10.88
C ALA A 76 -16.04 -13.56 11.31
N HIS A 77 -15.62 -14.81 11.51
CA HIS A 77 -16.47 -15.89 11.99
C HIS A 77 -16.51 -16.01 13.53
N GLN A 78 -15.93 -15.06 14.27
CA GLN A 78 -15.91 -15.07 15.74
C GLN A 78 -15.32 -16.35 16.36
N GLN A 79 -14.37 -16.98 15.67
CA GLN A 79 -13.74 -18.24 16.09
C GLN A 79 -12.54 -18.03 17.02
N ILE A 80 -12.15 -16.78 17.23
CA ILE A 80 -11.00 -16.43 18.06
C ILE A 80 -11.33 -15.25 18.96
N GLU A 81 -10.73 -15.26 20.15
CA GLU A 81 -10.77 -14.14 21.09
C GLU A 81 -9.41 -13.43 21.08
N VAL A 82 -9.39 -12.15 20.74
CA VAL A 82 -8.16 -11.35 20.68
C VAL A 82 -7.77 -10.92 22.09
N ARG A 83 -6.52 -11.17 22.48
CA ARG A 83 -5.99 -10.81 23.80
C ARG A 83 -5.11 -9.57 23.75
N ARG A 84 -4.29 -9.46 22.70
CA ARG A 84 -3.35 -8.35 22.53
C ARG A 84 -3.06 -8.11 21.07
N VAL A 85 -2.93 -6.83 20.74
CA VAL A 85 -2.50 -6.36 19.42
C VAL A 85 -1.28 -5.48 19.61
N VAL A 86 -0.18 -5.81 18.92
CA VAL A 86 1.04 -5.01 18.95
C VAL A 86 1.29 -4.39 17.59
N LEU A 87 1.39 -3.07 17.59
CA LEU A 87 1.62 -2.22 16.43
C LEU A 87 2.96 -1.51 16.56
N TYR A 88 3.63 -1.28 15.43
CA TYR A 88 4.72 -0.30 15.35
C TYR A 88 4.18 0.98 14.73
N VAL A 89 4.32 2.09 15.44
CA VAL A 89 3.95 3.42 14.98
C VAL A 89 5.24 4.20 14.70
N ALA A 90 5.36 4.78 13.52
CA ALA A 90 6.49 5.66 13.20
C ALA A 90 6.39 6.95 14.02
N ARG A 91 7.43 7.28 14.79
CA ARG A 91 7.61 8.56 15.45
C ARG A 91 8.17 9.56 14.44
N HIS A 92 7.71 10.82 14.54
CA HIS A 92 8.24 11.96 13.79
C HIS A 92 8.24 11.82 12.25
N LEU A 93 7.05 11.77 11.65
CA LEU A 93 6.85 12.10 10.22
C LEU A 93 6.06 13.42 10.08
N PRO A 94 6.58 14.57 10.56
CA PRO A 94 5.82 15.82 10.62
C PRO A 94 5.50 16.45 9.26
N HIS A 95 6.21 16.05 8.20
CA HIS A 95 6.08 16.66 6.87
C HIS A 95 5.37 15.77 5.84
N LEU A 96 5.00 14.55 6.24
CA LEU A 96 4.26 13.62 5.42
C LEU A 96 2.95 13.35 6.17
N ASP A 97 1.81 13.52 5.52
CA ASP A 97 0.48 13.18 6.07
C ASP A 97 0.27 11.64 6.16
N ILE A 98 1.37 10.92 6.38
CA ILE A 98 1.48 9.47 6.37
C ILE A 98 1.66 9.04 7.83
N ARG A 99 0.55 8.71 8.49
CA ARG A 99 0.61 7.90 9.72
C ARG A 99 1.01 6.48 9.33
N ALA A 100 2.30 6.19 9.42
CA ALA A 100 2.81 4.85 9.12
C ALA A 100 2.67 3.96 10.37
N ILE A 101 1.73 3.02 10.30
CA ILE A 101 1.50 2.00 11.33
C ILE A 101 1.75 0.64 10.70
N LYS A 102 2.51 -0.23 11.37
CA LYS A 102 2.74 -1.62 10.95
C LYS A 102 2.15 -2.55 12.00
N LEU A 103 1.54 -3.64 11.55
CA LEU A 103 1.17 -4.74 12.44
C LEU A 103 2.42 -5.58 12.73
N LYS A 104 2.68 -5.90 14.00
CA LYS A 104 3.81 -6.75 14.44
C LYS A 104 3.31 -8.14 14.81
N HIS A 105 2.34 -8.21 15.72
CA HIS A 105 1.72 -9.47 16.08
C HIS A 105 0.34 -9.28 16.72
N ILE A 106 -0.46 -10.34 16.68
CA ILE A 106 -1.76 -10.46 17.35
C ILE A 106 -1.75 -11.75 18.16
N GLU A 107 -1.93 -11.62 19.47
CA GLU A 107 -2.15 -12.74 20.37
C GLU A 107 -3.66 -12.99 20.46
N TYR A 108 -4.06 -14.25 20.23
CA TYR A 108 -5.46 -14.64 20.29
C TYR A 108 -5.61 -16.05 20.86
N VAL A 109 -6.80 -16.36 21.36
CA VAL A 109 -7.18 -17.70 21.82
C VAL A 109 -8.09 -18.30 20.76
N ASP A 110 -7.81 -19.54 20.35
CA ASP A 110 -8.65 -20.27 19.41
C ASP A 110 -9.85 -20.97 20.08
N GLU A 111 -10.73 -21.59 19.27
CA GLU A 111 -11.90 -22.35 19.76
C GLU A 111 -11.53 -23.46 20.76
N ASN A 112 -10.30 -23.98 20.69
CA ASN A 112 -9.79 -25.02 21.59
C ASN A 112 -9.18 -24.46 22.88
N GLN A 113 -9.37 -23.17 23.17
CA GLN A 113 -8.76 -22.47 24.32
C GLN A 113 -7.22 -22.47 24.28
N GLN A 114 -6.62 -22.64 23.09
CA GLN A 114 -5.17 -22.58 22.93
C GLN A 114 -4.73 -21.17 22.55
N SER A 115 -3.69 -20.68 23.23
CA SER A 115 -3.06 -19.41 22.89
C SER A 115 -2.27 -19.57 21.60
N GLN A 116 -2.53 -18.66 20.65
CA GLN A 116 -1.90 -18.60 19.35
C GLN A 116 -1.33 -17.19 19.14
N LEU A 117 -0.24 -17.12 18.38
CA LEU A 117 0.44 -15.87 18.04
C LEU A 117 0.52 -15.75 16.53
N PHE A 118 -0.17 -14.76 15.97
CA PHE A 118 0.09 -14.32 14.60
C PHE A 118 1.23 -13.31 14.63
N GLN A 119 2.37 -13.60 14.01
CA GLN A 119 3.50 -12.68 13.91
C GLN A 119 3.87 -12.47 12.45
N ASP A 120 3.66 -11.26 11.94
CA ASP A 120 4.09 -10.86 10.61
C ASP A 120 4.39 -9.35 10.60
N TYR A 121 5.40 -8.95 9.84
CA TYR A 121 5.72 -7.54 9.64
C TYR A 121 4.86 -7.00 8.50
N TYR A 122 3.63 -6.63 8.82
CA TYR A 122 2.67 -6.19 7.83
C TYR A 122 2.57 -4.66 7.79
N VAL A 123 3.04 -4.08 6.68
CA VAL A 123 2.85 -2.67 6.35
C VAL A 123 1.54 -2.56 5.57
N PRO A 124 0.58 -1.72 5.98
CA PRO A 124 -0.64 -1.52 5.22
C PRO A 124 -0.24 -1.02 3.83
N PRO A 125 -0.94 -1.45 2.77
CA PRO A 125 -0.72 -0.91 1.45
C PRO A 125 -1.01 0.58 1.55
N ASN A 126 0.06 1.38 1.63
CA ASN A 126 -0.07 2.82 1.55
C ASN A 126 -0.76 3.06 0.21
N ARG A 127 -1.90 3.77 0.17
CA ARG A 127 -2.62 3.99 -1.10
C ARG A 127 -1.72 4.62 -2.17
N SER A 128 -0.64 5.29 -1.76
CA SER A 128 0.44 5.81 -2.62
C SER A 128 1.32 4.73 -3.26
N TYR A 129 1.45 3.54 -2.65
CA TYR A 129 2.39 2.48 -3.06
C TYR A 129 1.87 1.54 -4.15
N ARG A 130 0.56 1.55 -4.42
CA ARG A 130 -0.07 0.75 -5.49
C ARG A 130 0.38 1.20 -6.90
N ASN A 131 1.04 2.36 -7.00
CA ASN A 131 1.47 2.95 -8.25
C ASN A 131 2.87 2.53 -8.72
N LYS A 132 3.58 1.62 -8.05
CA LYS A 132 4.91 1.17 -8.55
C LYS A 132 4.79 0.51 -9.93
N ASP A 133 3.84 -0.40 -10.09
CA ASP A 133 3.66 -1.13 -11.35
C ASP A 133 2.88 -0.30 -12.37
N GLU A 134 1.90 0.49 -11.93
CA GLU A 134 1.12 1.38 -12.81
C GLU A 134 1.96 2.56 -13.32
N GLY A 135 2.86 3.13 -12.50
CA GLY A 135 3.75 4.20 -12.88
C GLY A 135 4.80 3.76 -13.91
N LEU A 136 5.40 2.57 -13.71
CA LEU A 136 6.31 1.96 -14.69
C LEU A 136 5.58 1.64 -15.99
N LEU A 137 4.36 1.10 -15.92
CA LEU A 137 3.53 0.83 -17.09
C LEU A 137 3.20 2.11 -17.85
N LEU A 138 2.81 3.19 -17.15
CA LEU A 138 2.51 4.49 -17.75
C LEU A 138 3.73 5.11 -18.43
N ILE A 139 4.93 5.01 -17.82
CA ILE A 139 6.18 5.45 -18.42
C ILE A 139 6.47 4.64 -19.70
N PHE A 140 6.34 3.32 -19.64
CA PHE A 140 6.56 2.44 -20.78
C PHE A 140 5.59 2.74 -21.93
N ILE A 141 4.30 2.91 -21.63
CA ILE A 141 3.27 3.32 -22.60
C ILE A 141 3.61 4.69 -23.21
N SER A 142 4.03 5.65 -22.38
CA SER A 142 4.40 7.00 -22.86
C SER A 142 5.58 6.96 -23.83
N VAL A 143 6.60 6.15 -23.54
CA VAL A 143 7.76 5.96 -24.42
C VAL A 143 7.34 5.31 -25.74
N LEU A 144 6.49 4.27 -25.68
CA LEU A 144 5.95 3.62 -26.87
C LEU A 144 5.17 4.59 -27.77
N ILE A 145 4.35 5.46 -27.18
CA ILE A 145 3.60 6.48 -27.92
C ILE A 145 4.56 7.45 -28.63
N VAL A 146 5.60 7.94 -27.95
CA VAL A 146 6.58 8.85 -28.56
C VAL A 146 7.33 8.18 -29.71
N ILE A 147 7.78 6.94 -29.53
CA ILE A 147 8.45 6.16 -30.58
C ILE A 147 7.52 5.96 -31.78
N PHE A 148 6.25 5.65 -31.53
CA PHE A 148 5.25 5.50 -32.58
C PHE A 148 5.09 6.79 -33.41
N PHE A 149 5.00 7.95 -32.78
CA PHE A 149 4.92 9.24 -33.48
C PHE A 149 6.18 9.54 -34.30
N ILE A 150 7.37 9.24 -33.77
CA ILE A 150 8.63 9.42 -34.51
C ILE A 150 8.65 8.52 -35.75
N MET A 151 8.28 7.25 -35.62
CA MET A 151 8.23 6.33 -36.76
C MET A 151 7.19 6.77 -37.80
N ALA A 152 5.99 7.14 -37.36
CA ALA A 152 4.93 7.64 -38.25
C ALA A 152 5.38 8.90 -39.00
N PHE A 153 6.04 9.83 -38.31
CA PHE A 153 6.59 11.04 -38.92
C PHE A 153 7.69 10.74 -39.93
N GLN A 154 8.63 9.84 -39.62
CA GLN A 154 9.69 9.42 -40.55
C GLN A 154 9.11 8.76 -41.82
N ILE A 155 8.10 7.91 -41.68
CA ILE A 155 7.41 7.28 -42.82
C ILE A 155 6.72 8.36 -43.66
N TYR A 156 6.03 9.32 -43.04
CA TYR A 156 5.37 10.42 -43.73
C TYR A 156 6.37 11.31 -44.49
N ALA A 157 7.46 11.71 -43.82
CA ALA A 157 8.53 12.53 -44.41
C ALA A 157 9.20 11.82 -45.60
N LYS A 158 9.50 10.51 -45.44
CA LYS A 158 10.05 9.69 -46.52
C LYS A 158 9.09 9.66 -47.71
N ARG A 159 7.79 9.47 -47.48
CA ARG A 159 6.78 9.43 -48.55
C ARG A 159 6.60 10.77 -49.26
N GLN A 160 6.79 11.90 -48.57
CA GLN A 160 6.81 13.21 -49.22
C GLN A 160 8.08 13.42 -50.07
N SER A 161 9.26 13.04 -49.57
CA SER A 161 10.51 13.14 -50.34
C SER A 161 10.49 12.32 -51.63
N THR A 162 9.84 11.15 -51.65
CA THR A 162 9.70 10.34 -52.88
C THR A 162 8.77 10.98 -53.91
N LYS A 163 7.80 11.80 -53.50
CA LYS A 163 6.90 12.51 -54.43
C LYS A 163 7.55 13.69 -55.14
N ILE A 164 8.60 14.28 -54.58
CA ILE A 164 9.30 15.45 -55.15
C ILE A 164 10.24 15.05 -56.29
N ILE A 165 10.67 13.78 -56.38
CA ILE A 165 11.63 13.30 -57.39
C ILE A 165 10.94 12.94 -58.74
N HIS A 166 9.60 12.91 -58.80
CA HIS A 166 8.84 12.49 -59.98
C HIS A 166 8.16 13.64 -60.76
N TYR A 167 8.64 14.88 -60.63
CA TYR A 167 8.24 16.01 -61.46
C TYR A 167 9.44 16.61 -62.18
#